data_AF-A0A954T2K9-F1
#
_entry.id   AF-A0A954T2K9-F1
#
_cell.length_a   1.000
_cell.length_b   1.000
_cell.length_c   1.000
_cell.angle_alpha   90.00
_cell.angle_beta   90.00
_cell.angle_gamma   90.00
#
_symmetry.space_group_name_H-M   'P 1'
#
loop_
_entity.id
_entity.type
_entity.pdbx_description
1 polymer ?
#
loop_
_entity_poly.entity_id
_entity_poly.type
_entity_poly.pdbx_seq_one_letter_code
_entity_poly.pdbx_strand_id
1 'polypeptide(L)'
;MCLATDMRPFVPDAVFIPDTARWKDSTGKHVTPGECMPLMVNGDNNTADVYTEDAWNRCGGPFCRRECGEFTEVEGGCVELLPELWIVKIDEREHWLDPEVLAACPRIYGVYVFDRKQHFHLCSFEACYELHFLGSQYEESNELIDDDYRRDEINGRIQKGDAQCELVSYWGKADIERMLQTEIEEGLLPPEGKHGGYRLAGIVSVTTEEAIEEATEASYLSPL
;
A
#
# COMPACT_ATOMS: atom_id res chain seq x y z
N MET A 1 22.38 -14.65 -29.94
CA MET A 1 21.32 -15.40 -30.64
C MET A 1 20.18 -15.51 -29.65
N CYS A 2 19.19 -14.61 -29.75
CA CYS A 2 18.07 -14.61 -28.80
C CYS A 2 17.09 -15.69 -29.25
N LEU A 3 16.94 -16.74 -28.44
CA LEU A 3 15.90 -17.73 -28.65
C LEU A 3 14.57 -17.00 -28.46
N ALA A 4 13.72 -17.03 -29.48
CA ALA A 4 12.36 -16.49 -29.46
C ALA A 4 11.47 -17.34 -28.53
N THR A 5 11.81 -17.36 -27.25
CA THR A 5 10.96 -17.81 -26.16
C THR A 5 10.14 -16.61 -25.71
N ASP A 6 8.83 -16.70 -25.94
CA ASP A 6 7.75 -15.80 -25.52
C ASP A 6 8.17 -14.76 -24.46
N MET A 7 8.70 -13.62 -24.92
CA MET A 7 8.92 -12.51 -24.02
C MET A 7 7.56 -11.97 -23.63
N ARG A 8 7.27 -12.02 -22.32
CA ARG A 8 6.05 -11.43 -21.75
C ARG A 8 5.93 -9.95 -22.15
N PRO A 9 4.71 -9.40 -22.25
CA PRO A 9 4.52 -7.97 -22.47
C PRO A 9 5.33 -7.16 -21.47
N PHE A 10 5.86 -6.01 -21.92
CA PHE A 10 6.52 -5.08 -21.02
C PHE A 10 5.49 -4.53 -20.02
N VAL A 11 5.74 -4.75 -18.74
CA VAL A 11 4.91 -4.23 -17.65
C VAL A 11 5.83 -3.47 -16.71
N PRO A 12 5.68 -2.14 -16.59
CA PRO A 12 6.48 -1.36 -15.65
C PRO A 12 6.22 -1.81 -14.22
N ASP A 13 7.28 -2.10 -13.49
CA ASP A 13 7.26 -2.45 -12.07
C ASP A 13 8.35 -1.71 -11.27
N ALA A 14 9.19 -0.95 -11.97
CA ALA A 14 10.18 -0.04 -11.47
C ALA A 14 10.24 1.22 -12.34
N VAL A 15 10.96 2.21 -11.86
CA VAL A 15 11.15 3.47 -12.56
C VAL A 15 12.55 4.01 -12.33
N PHE A 16 13.17 4.58 -13.35
CA PHE A 16 14.35 5.41 -13.20
C PHE A 16 13.93 6.86 -12.98
N ILE A 17 14.41 7.43 -11.89
CA ILE A 17 14.17 8.80 -11.45
C ILE A 17 15.46 9.59 -11.67
N PRO A 18 15.53 10.47 -12.68
CA PRO A 18 16.66 11.35 -12.88
C PRO A 18 16.83 12.32 -11.69
N ASP A 19 18.06 12.71 -11.38
CA ASP A 19 18.30 13.71 -10.31
C ASP A 19 17.61 15.05 -10.58
N THR A 20 17.40 15.39 -11.85
CA THR A 20 16.69 16.60 -12.28
C THR A 20 15.19 16.55 -12.02
N ALA A 21 14.61 15.35 -11.87
CA ALA A 21 13.18 15.14 -11.63
C ALA A 21 12.81 15.16 -10.14
N ARG A 22 13.81 15.21 -9.24
CA ARG A 22 13.63 15.24 -7.79
C ARG A 22 13.70 16.68 -7.28
N TRP A 23 12.61 17.18 -6.70
CA TRP A 23 12.64 18.44 -5.95
C TRP A 23 12.44 18.19 -4.46
N LYS A 24 12.94 19.12 -3.64
CA LYS A 24 12.65 19.16 -2.21
C LYS A 24 11.67 20.30 -1.96
N ASP A 25 10.50 20.01 -1.43
CA ASP A 25 9.59 21.01 -0.90
C ASP A 25 9.60 20.98 0.64
N SER A 26 8.61 21.62 1.27
CA SER A 26 8.51 21.67 2.73
C SER A 26 8.06 20.35 3.38
N THR A 27 7.57 19.38 2.61
CA THR A 27 7.07 18.08 3.12
C THR A 27 8.00 16.92 2.80
N GLY A 28 8.85 17.02 1.77
CA GLY A 28 9.79 15.93 1.46
C GLY A 28 10.52 16.09 0.14
N LYS A 29 11.02 14.96 -0.38
CA LYS A 29 11.46 14.86 -1.77
C LYS A 29 10.28 14.36 -2.58
N HIS A 30 9.93 15.07 -3.64
CA HIS A 30 8.84 14.68 -4.52
C HIS A 30 9.32 14.50 -5.95
N VAL A 31 8.57 13.74 -6.73
CA VAL A 31 8.96 13.32 -8.07
C VAL A 31 7.82 13.47 -9.07
N THR A 32 8.08 14.12 -10.21
CA THR A 32 7.11 14.21 -11.31
C THR A 32 7.06 12.89 -12.08
N PRO A 33 5.91 12.15 -12.11
CA PRO A 33 5.85 10.85 -12.78
C PRO A 33 6.20 10.91 -14.28
N GLY A 34 5.82 12.01 -14.96
CA GLY A 34 6.08 12.20 -16.38
C GLY A 34 7.54 12.46 -16.76
N GLU A 35 8.41 12.75 -15.79
CA GLU A 35 9.85 12.95 -16.00
C GLU A 35 10.66 11.68 -15.75
N CYS A 36 9.99 10.62 -15.31
CA CYS A 36 10.61 9.36 -14.97
C CYS A 36 10.55 8.37 -16.14
N MET A 37 11.52 7.45 -16.20
CA MET A 37 11.57 6.43 -17.25
C MET A 37 11.06 5.09 -16.71
N PRO A 38 9.99 4.51 -17.28
CA PRO A 38 9.47 3.23 -16.83
C PRO A 38 10.47 2.09 -17.10
N LEU A 39 10.57 1.19 -16.13
CA LEU A 39 11.46 0.04 -16.16
C LEU A 39 10.69 -1.24 -15.80
N MET A 40 11.17 -2.36 -16.32
CA MET A 40 10.64 -3.69 -16.03
C MET A 40 11.72 -4.54 -15.35
N VAL A 41 11.38 -5.16 -14.23
CA VAL A 41 12.21 -6.04 -13.44
C VAL A 41 11.89 -7.49 -13.83
N ASN A 42 12.93 -8.23 -14.19
CA ASN A 42 12.83 -9.62 -14.56
C ASN A 42 13.73 -10.47 -13.68
N GLY A 43 13.12 -11.12 -12.69
CA GLY A 43 13.81 -11.91 -11.67
C GLY A 43 12.99 -11.98 -10.40
N ASP A 44 13.66 -12.17 -9.27
CA ASP A 44 13.02 -12.18 -7.95
C ASP A 44 13.39 -10.94 -7.12
N ASN A 45 12.96 -10.91 -5.85
CA ASN A 45 13.21 -9.78 -4.97
C ASN A 45 14.69 -9.58 -4.61
N ASN A 46 15.53 -10.60 -4.74
CA ASN A 46 16.94 -10.54 -4.39
C ASN A 46 17.84 -10.35 -5.60
N THR A 47 17.51 -10.95 -6.74
CA THR A 47 18.32 -10.91 -7.95
C THR A 47 17.45 -10.79 -9.19
N ALA A 48 17.61 -9.69 -9.90
CA ALA A 48 16.85 -9.42 -11.13
C ALA A 48 17.61 -8.54 -12.11
N ASP A 49 17.38 -8.79 -13.40
CA ASP A 49 17.81 -7.90 -14.47
C ASP A 49 16.70 -6.86 -14.72
N VAL A 50 17.07 -5.58 -14.87
CA VAL A 50 16.13 -4.46 -15.05
C VAL A 50 16.27 -3.91 -16.47
N TYR A 51 15.16 -3.70 -17.16
CA TYR A 51 15.15 -3.33 -18.57
C TYR A 51 14.33 -2.07 -18.84
N THR A 52 14.81 -1.26 -19.79
CA THR A 52 13.96 -0.29 -20.49
C THR A 52 13.06 -1.03 -21.49
N GLU A 53 11.95 -0.40 -21.88
CA GLU A 53 11.04 -0.98 -22.89
C GLU A 53 11.75 -1.26 -24.22
N ASP A 54 12.60 -0.34 -24.68
CA ASP A 54 13.37 -0.52 -25.91
C ASP A 54 14.35 -1.70 -25.82
N ALA A 55 15.05 -1.85 -24.69
CA ALA A 55 15.97 -2.96 -24.48
C ALA A 55 15.20 -4.29 -24.41
N TRP A 56 14.07 -4.33 -23.70
CA TRP A 56 13.22 -5.51 -23.63
C TRP A 56 12.74 -5.93 -25.03
N ASN A 57 12.12 -5.01 -25.79
CA ASN A 57 11.53 -5.32 -27.09
C ASN A 57 12.57 -5.68 -28.16
N ARG A 58 13.80 -5.19 -28.06
CA ARG A 58 14.87 -5.41 -29.05
C ARG A 58 15.92 -6.42 -28.60
N CYS A 59 15.67 -7.17 -27.53
CA CYS A 59 16.62 -8.14 -26.97
C CYS A 59 17.99 -7.49 -26.62
N GLY A 60 17.96 -6.27 -26.10
CA GLY A 60 19.11 -5.54 -25.57
C GLY A 60 19.58 -6.05 -24.22
N GLY A 61 20.67 -5.45 -23.71
CA GLY A 61 21.17 -5.72 -22.36
C GLY A 61 20.33 -5.04 -21.27
N PRO A 62 20.48 -5.46 -20.00
CA PRO A 62 19.83 -4.80 -18.88
C PRO A 62 20.34 -3.37 -18.70
N PHE A 63 19.46 -2.48 -18.27
CA PHE A 63 19.76 -1.12 -17.85
C PHE A 63 20.58 -1.10 -16.56
N CYS A 64 20.12 -1.86 -15.56
CA CYS A 64 20.85 -2.13 -14.33
C CYS A 64 20.44 -3.50 -13.77
N ARG A 65 21.00 -3.87 -12.62
CA ARG A 65 20.66 -5.10 -11.90
C ARG A 65 20.21 -4.80 -10.49
N ARG A 66 19.35 -5.66 -9.95
CA ARG A 66 19.04 -5.72 -8.54
C ARG A 66 19.81 -6.88 -7.91
N GLU A 67 20.55 -6.62 -6.84
CA GLU A 67 21.35 -7.60 -6.11
C GLU A 67 21.14 -7.43 -4.61
N CYS A 68 20.85 -8.53 -3.90
CA CYS A 68 20.51 -8.53 -2.47
C CYS A 68 19.39 -7.54 -2.10
N GLY A 69 18.44 -7.33 -3.01
CA GLY A 69 17.32 -6.42 -2.79
C GLY A 69 17.59 -4.97 -3.19
N GLU A 70 18.83 -4.58 -3.47
CA GLU A 70 19.23 -3.22 -3.84
C GLU A 70 19.50 -3.08 -5.34
N PHE A 71 19.15 -1.93 -5.91
CA PHE A 71 19.51 -1.64 -7.30
C PHE A 71 20.97 -1.21 -7.41
N THR A 72 21.64 -1.68 -8.45
CA THR A 72 22.98 -1.21 -8.82
C THR A 72 22.90 0.29 -9.11
N GLU A 73 23.84 1.06 -8.57
CA GLU A 73 23.92 2.51 -8.76
C GLU A 73 23.98 2.88 -10.24
N VAL A 74 23.19 3.88 -10.63
CA VAL A 74 23.10 4.38 -12.01
C VAL A 74 23.47 5.86 -12.00
N GLU A 75 24.34 6.28 -12.93
CA GLU A 75 24.78 7.68 -13.01
C GLU A 75 23.60 8.62 -13.33
N GLY A 76 23.53 9.76 -12.62
CA GLY A 76 22.57 10.84 -12.89
C GLY A 76 21.14 10.57 -12.41
N GLY A 77 20.94 9.56 -11.58
CA GLY A 77 19.64 9.27 -10.98
C GLY A 77 19.64 7.99 -10.17
N CYS A 78 18.46 7.39 -10.07
CA CYS A 78 18.18 6.31 -9.14
C CYS A 78 17.07 5.41 -9.70
N VAL A 79 17.10 4.11 -9.40
CA VAL A 79 16.01 3.19 -9.75
C VAL A 79 15.23 2.84 -8.49
N GLU A 80 13.90 2.92 -8.56
CA GLU A 80 12.98 2.57 -7.48
C GLU A 80 11.90 1.63 -8.00
N LEU A 81 11.36 0.78 -7.12
CA LEU A 81 10.20 -0.04 -7.46
C LEU A 81 8.96 0.86 -7.49
N LEU A 82 8.10 0.66 -8.48
CA LEU A 82 6.78 1.30 -8.45
C LEU A 82 5.95 0.69 -7.32
N PRO A 83 5.32 1.52 -6.47
CA PRO A 83 4.60 1.05 -5.30
C PRO A 83 3.44 0.14 -5.70
N GLU A 84 3.20 -0.91 -4.92
CA GLU A 84 2.04 -1.78 -5.09
C GLU A 84 1.22 -1.75 -3.81
N LEU A 85 0.36 -0.74 -3.69
CA LEU A 85 -0.43 -0.55 -2.48
C LEU A 85 -1.58 -1.55 -2.37
N TRP A 86 -1.73 -2.08 -1.17
CA TRP A 86 -2.81 -2.97 -0.76
C TRP A 86 -3.42 -2.46 0.53
N ILE A 87 -4.71 -2.69 0.69
CA ILE A 87 -5.46 -2.43 1.91
C ILE A 87 -5.74 -3.74 2.62
N VAL A 88 -5.60 -3.74 3.94
CA VAL A 88 -6.16 -4.78 4.81
C VAL A 88 -7.09 -4.15 5.85
N LYS A 89 -8.18 -4.85 6.14
CA LYS A 89 -9.16 -4.52 7.17
C LYS A 89 -9.06 -5.56 8.27
N ILE A 90 -8.64 -5.11 9.45
CA ILE A 90 -8.39 -5.95 10.62
C ILE A 90 -9.55 -5.76 11.59
N ASP A 91 -10.13 -6.84 12.12
CA ASP A 91 -11.21 -6.73 13.10
C ASP A 91 -10.59 -6.25 14.42
N GLU A 92 -10.95 -5.04 14.83
CA GLU A 92 -10.38 -4.40 16.01
C GLU A 92 -11.39 -4.26 17.13
N ARG A 93 -12.60 -4.80 16.96
CA ARG A 93 -13.70 -4.60 17.90
C ARG A 93 -13.31 -4.94 19.34
N GLU A 94 -12.50 -5.97 19.55
CA GLU A 94 -12.06 -6.40 20.88
C GLU A 94 -11.11 -5.41 21.58
N HIS A 95 -10.53 -4.46 20.85
CA HIS A 95 -9.66 -3.42 21.38
C HIS A 95 -10.43 -2.14 21.77
N TRP A 96 -11.70 -2.02 21.37
CA TRP A 96 -12.55 -0.89 21.75
C TRP A 96 -13.11 -1.05 23.16
N LEU A 97 -13.06 0.04 23.94
CA LEU A 97 -13.53 0.07 25.32
C LEU A 97 -14.73 1.01 25.56
N ASP A 98 -15.07 1.88 24.61
CA ASP A 98 -16.22 2.80 24.74
C ASP A 98 -17.53 2.02 24.58
N PRO A 99 -18.35 1.88 25.64
CA PRO A 99 -19.58 1.09 25.59
C PRO A 99 -20.61 1.62 24.59
N GLU A 100 -20.65 2.94 24.36
CA GLU A 100 -21.59 3.54 23.40
C GLU A 100 -21.20 3.15 21.98
N VAL A 101 -19.91 3.21 21.64
CA VAL A 101 -19.38 2.76 20.36
C VAL A 101 -19.59 1.25 20.18
N LEU A 102 -19.33 0.46 21.21
CA LEU A 102 -19.53 -0.99 21.15
C LEU A 102 -21.00 -1.38 20.94
N ALA A 103 -21.95 -0.64 21.53
CA ALA A 103 -23.38 -0.86 21.33
C ALA A 103 -23.83 -0.40 19.93
N ALA A 104 -23.31 0.75 19.48
CA ALA A 104 -23.62 1.39 18.22
C ALA A 104 -23.12 0.60 17.00
N CYS A 105 -21.90 0.08 17.09
CA CYS A 105 -21.15 -0.49 15.98
C CYS A 105 -20.89 -1.97 16.26
N PRO A 106 -21.75 -2.90 15.79
CA PRO A 106 -21.56 -4.33 15.99
C PRO A 106 -20.22 -4.85 15.44
N ARG A 107 -19.66 -4.17 14.44
CA ARG A 107 -18.40 -4.53 13.79
C ARG A 107 -17.57 -3.29 13.54
N ILE A 108 -16.28 -3.34 13.90
CA ILE A 108 -15.32 -2.23 13.76
C ILE A 108 -14.02 -2.81 13.23
N TYR A 109 -13.52 -2.24 12.16
CA TYR A 109 -12.32 -2.66 11.46
C TYR A 109 -11.34 -1.51 11.36
N GLY A 110 -10.09 -1.74 11.78
CA GLY A 110 -8.99 -0.85 11.44
C GLY A 110 -8.62 -1.05 9.97
N VAL A 111 -8.51 0.05 9.22
CA VAL A 111 -8.11 0.05 7.81
C VAL A 111 -6.64 0.44 7.72
N TYR A 112 -5.85 -0.41 7.07
CA TYR A 112 -4.41 -0.19 6.90
C TYR A 112 -4.00 -0.30 5.45
N VAL A 113 -3.09 0.58 5.02
CA VAL A 113 -2.42 0.52 3.73
C VAL A 113 -0.98 0.07 3.89
N PHE A 114 -0.48 -0.72 2.94
CA PHE A 114 0.92 -1.13 2.89
C PHE A 114 1.36 -1.36 1.44
N ASP A 115 2.66 -1.25 1.19
CA ASP A 115 3.27 -1.62 -0.09
C ASP A 115 3.65 -3.10 -0.10
N ARG A 116 3.01 -3.89 -0.96
CA ARG A 116 3.23 -5.35 -1.05
C ARG A 116 4.62 -5.71 -1.56
N LYS A 117 5.30 -4.80 -2.26
CA LYS A 117 6.66 -5.02 -2.77
C LYS A 117 7.73 -4.69 -1.74
N GLN A 118 7.40 -3.96 -0.68
CA GLN A 118 8.33 -3.55 0.36
C GLN A 118 8.24 -4.49 1.57
N HIS A 119 9.36 -5.14 1.89
CA HIS A 119 9.48 -6.03 3.03
C HIS A 119 10.55 -5.51 3.98
N PHE A 120 10.25 -5.53 5.27
CA PHE A 120 11.15 -5.11 6.33
C PHE A 120 11.50 -6.28 7.24
N HIS A 121 12.75 -6.32 7.72
CA HIS A 121 13.19 -7.28 8.74
C HIS A 121 13.41 -6.53 10.05
N LEU A 122 12.34 -6.36 10.82
CA LEU A 122 12.41 -5.71 12.13
C LEU A 122 12.49 -6.75 13.23
N CYS A 123 13.71 -7.06 13.67
CA CYS A 123 13.97 -7.96 14.80
C CYS A 123 13.22 -9.30 14.74
N SER A 124 12.85 -9.75 13.53
CA SER A 124 12.07 -10.94 13.25
C SER A 124 12.80 -11.81 12.24
N PHE A 125 12.59 -13.12 12.35
CA PHE A 125 13.11 -14.10 11.39
C PHE A 125 12.25 -14.18 10.12
N GLU A 126 11.05 -13.62 10.14
CA GLU A 126 10.21 -13.46 8.96
C GLU A 126 10.22 -12.02 8.44
N ALA A 127 9.90 -11.87 7.15
CA ALA A 127 9.66 -10.57 6.56
C ALA A 127 8.35 -9.99 7.12
N CYS A 128 8.35 -8.70 7.42
CA CYS A 128 7.17 -7.96 7.86
C CYS A 128 6.81 -6.88 6.83
N TYR A 129 5.54 -6.50 6.82
CA TYR A 129 5.05 -5.29 6.15
C TYR A 129 4.94 -4.16 7.16
N GLU A 130 5.20 -2.93 6.70
CA GLU A 130 4.86 -1.69 7.40
C GLU A 130 3.44 -1.29 6.98
N LEU A 131 2.52 -1.23 7.94
CA LEU A 131 1.11 -0.94 7.75
C LEU A 131 0.82 0.46 8.28
N HIS A 132 0.28 1.33 7.44
CA HIS A 132 -0.13 2.68 7.81
C HIS A 132 -1.62 2.71 8.07
N PHE A 133 -2.00 3.14 9.27
CA PHE A 133 -3.39 3.25 9.67
C PHE A 133 -4.08 4.42 8.96
N LEU A 134 -5.18 4.14 8.26
CA LEU A 134 -5.99 5.14 7.57
C LEU A 134 -7.20 5.61 8.38
N GLY A 135 -7.68 4.76 9.29
CA GLY A 135 -8.86 5.03 10.12
C GLY A 135 -9.70 3.77 10.34
N SER A 136 -10.72 3.91 11.17
CA SER A 136 -11.68 2.84 11.44
C SER A 136 -12.86 2.88 10.46
N GLN A 137 -13.24 1.71 9.96
CA GLN A 137 -14.52 1.48 9.29
C GLN A 137 -15.42 0.59 10.14
N TYR A 138 -16.73 0.80 10.08
CA TYR A 138 -17.65 0.08 10.95
C TYR A 138 -19.01 -0.11 10.33
N GLU A 139 -19.70 -1.14 10.80
CA GLU A 139 -21.11 -1.36 10.50
C GLU A 139 -21.94 -0.63 11.56
N GLU A 140 -22.90 0.17 11.14
CA GLU A 140 -23.87 0.81 12.05
C GLU A 140 -24.98 -0.18 12.43
N SER A 141 -25.38 -0.18 13.70
CA SER A 141 -26.59 -0.90 14.11
C SER A 141 -27.84 -0.23 13.55
N ASN A 142 -28.91 -1.02 13.39
CA ASN A 142 -30.20 -0.53 12.90
C ASN A 142 -30.80 0.62 13.73
N GLU A 143 -30.36 0.81 14.99
CA GLU A 143 -30.84 1.88 15.87
C GLU A 143 -30.22 3.25 15.54
N LEU A 144 -29.13 3.30 14.79
CA LEU A 144 -28.45 4.53 14.36
C LEU A 144 -28.86 5.01 12.97
N ILE A 145 -29.46 4.12 12.17
CA ILE A 145 -29.74 4.39 10.75
C ILE A 145 -30.59 5.66 10.58
N ASP A 146 -31.52 5.90 11.50
CA ASP A 146 -32.51 6.98 11.45
C ASP A 146 -32.19 8.17 12.40
N ASP A 147 -31.05 8.18 13.09
CA ASP A 147 -30.67 9.23 14.05
C ASP A 147 -29.31 9.86 13.68
N ASP A 148 -29.37 10.88 12.81
CA ASP A 148 -28.19 11.60 12.31
C ASP A 148 -27.37 12.26 13.42
N TYR A 149 -28.01 12.75 14.48
CA TYR A 149 -27.28 13.37 15.60
C TYR A 149 -26.45 12.33 16.34
N ARG A 150 -27.04 11.15 16.60
CA ARG A 150 -26.36 10.07 17.28
C ARG A 150 -25.28 9.44 16.39
N ARG A 151 -25.49 9.36 15.07
CA ARG A 151 -24.46 8.98 14.10
C ARG A 151 -23.26 9.91 14.19
N ASP A 152 -23.47 11.23 14.13
CA ASP A 152 -22.39 12.21 14.23
C ASP A 152 -21.63 12.11 15.57
N GLU A 153 -22.34 11.87 16.67
CA GLU A 153 -21.71 11.66 17.98
C GLU A 153 -20.80 10.42 17.98
N ILE A 154 -21.29 9.28 17.48
CA ILE A 154 -20.53 8.03 17.41
C ILE A 154 -19.33 8.18 16.48
N ASN A 155 -19.51 8.80 15.31
CA ASN A 155 -18.44 9.09 14.37
C ASN A 155 -17.34 9.94 15.03
N GLY A 156 -17.72 10.99 15.77
CA GLY A 156 -16.77 11.83 16.49
C GLY A 156 -16.01 11.09 17.60
N ARG A 157 -16.66 10.12 18.27
CA ARG A 157 -15.99 9.24 19.26
C ARG A 157 -15.00 8.30 18.60
N ILE A 158 -15.37 7.70 17.47
CA ILE A 158 -14.49 6.80 16.71
C ILE A 158 -13.27 7.55 16.20
N GLN A 159 -13.46 8.71 15.55
CA GLN A 159 -12.36 9.57 15.09
C GLN A 159 -11.41 9.97 16.23
N LYS A 160 -11.93 10.21 17.44
CA LYS A 160 -11.11 10.50 18.61
C LYS A 160 -10.32 9.27 19.09
N GLY A 161 -10.87 8.07 18.94
CA GLY A 161 -10.19 6.81 19.18
C GLY A 161 -9.06 6.60 18.15
N ASP A 162 -9.37 6.76 16.87
CA ASP A 162 -8.42 6.66 15.76
C ASP A 162 -7.21 7.60 15.93
N ALA A 163 -7.45 8.83 16.42
CA ALA A 163 -6.39 9.79 16.72
C ALA A 163 -5.43 9.36 17.84
N GLN A 164 -5.75 8.31 18.58
CA GLN A 164 -4.90 7.72 19.63
C GLN A 164 -4.20 6.45 19.17
N CYS A 165 -4.53 5.91 18.00
CA CYS A 165 -3.91 4.72 17.45
C CYS A 165 -2.48 5.00 16.97
N GLU A 166 -1.65 3.96 16.97
CA GLU A 166 -0.34 4.03 16.33
C GLU A 166 -0.52 4.18 14.82
N LEU A 167 0.08 5.22 14.24
CA LEU A 167 -0.01 5.49 12.81
C LEU A 167 0.61 4.38 11.94
N VAL A 168 1.60 3.68 12.49
CA VAL A 168 2.35 2.62 11.81
C VAL A 168 2.40 1.39 12.69
N SER A 169 2.06 0.24 12.11
CA SER A 169 2.14 -1.08 12.73
C SER A 169 2.92 -2.04 11.83
N TYR A 170 3.54 -3.06 12.42
CA TYR A 170 4.30 -4.06 11.65
C TYR A 170 3.71 -5.44 11.82
N TRP A 171 3.42 -6.08 10.69
CA TRP A 171 2.81 -7.41 10.67
C TRP A 171 3.62 -8.39 9.84
N GLY A 172 3.71 -9.62 10.31
CA GLY A 172 4.39 -10.70 9.60
C GLY A 172 3.75 -10.97 8.25
N LYS A 173 4.57 -11.22 7.22
CA LYS A 173 4.12 -11.49 5.86
C LYS A 173 3.10 -12.63 5.81
N ALA A 174 3.31 -13.69 6.59
CA ALA A 174 2.43 -14.85 6.59
C ALA A 174 1.03 -14.54 7.14
N ASP A 175 0.93 -13.61 8.09
CA ASP A 175 -0.36 -13.18 8.64
C ASP A 175 -1.10 -12.28 7.66
N ILE A 176 -0.40 -11.32 7.04
CA ILE A 176 -0.98 -10.47 5.98
C ILE A 176 -1.45 -11.32 4.79
N GLU A 177 -0.63 -12.26 4.32
CA GLU A 177 -1.03 -13.16 3.22
C GLU A 177 -2.25 -14.00 3.58
N ARG A 178 -2.45 -14.35 4.86
CA ARG A 178 -3.66 -15.04 5.33
C ARG A 178 -4.87 -14.12 5.32
N MET A 179 -4.72 -12.86 5.73
CA MET A 179 -5.80 -11.86 5.68
C MET A 179 -6.26 -11.63 4.23
N LEU A 180 -5.31 -11.55 3.30
CA LEU A 180 -5.58 -11.38 1.87
C LEU A 180 -6.24 -12.58 1.20
N GLN A 181 -6.35 -13.75 1.87
CA GLN A 181 -7.14 -14.87 1.34
C GLN A 181 -8.63 -14.56 1.28
N THR A 182 -9.08 -13.59 2.09
CA THR A 182 -10.43 -13.04 2.01
C THR A 182 -10.36 -11.75 1.19
N GLU A 183 -10.38 -11.90 -0.13
CA GLU A 183 -10.47 -10.75 -1.03
C GLU A 183 -11.83 -10.07 -0.86
N ILE A 184 -11.81 -8.77 -0.66
CA ILE A 184 -12.99 -7.91 -0.51
C ILE A 184 -13.00 -6.84 -1.60
N GLU A 185 -14.16 -6.26 -1.88
CA GLU A 185 -14.23 -5.09 -2.76
C GLU A 185 -13.89 -3.81 -1.96
N GLU A 186 -13.39 -2.80 -2.67
CA GLU A 186 -13.18 -1.47 -2.12
C GLU A 186 -14.49 -0.92 -1.54
N GLY A 187 -14.42 -0.32 -0.35
CA GLY A 187 -15.59 0.16 0.41
C GLY A 187 -16.41 -0.91 1.15
N LEU A 188 -16.20 -2.20 0.91
CA LEU A 188 -16.96 -3.25 1.60
C LEU A 188 -16.24 -3.78 2.84
N LEU A 189 -16.99 -4.11 3.89
CA LEU A 189 -16.43 -4.83 5.04
C LEU A 189 -16.24 -6.33 4.72
N PRO A 190 -15.25 -7.01 5.33
CA PRO A 190 -15.11 -8.47 5.24
C PRO A 190 -16.35 -9.21 5.76
N PRO A 191 -16.44 -10.54 5.65
CA PRO A 191 -17.40 -11.32 6.43
C PRO A 191 -17.13 -11.21 7.94
N GLU A 192 -18.18 -11.37 8.76
CA GLU A 192 -18.07 -11.32 10.22
C GLU A 192 -17.00 -12.31 10.76
N GLY A 193 -16.17 -11.84 11.69
CA GLY A 193 -15.08 -12.61 12.30
C GLY A 193 -13.92 -12.92 11.34
N LYS A 194 -13.85 -12.27 10.18
CA LYS A 194 -12.74 -12.39 9.23
C LYS A 194 -12.09 -11.04 8.99
N HIS A 195 -10.80 -11.08 8.70
CA HIS A 195 -10.08 -10.00 8.03
C HIS A 195 -10.37 -10.03 6.53
N GLY A 196 -9.99 -8.98 5.82
CA GLY A 196 -9.99 -8.98 4.37
C GLY A 196 -9.06 -7.94 3.80
N GLY A 197 -8.78 -8.01 2.51
CA GLY A 197 -7.99 -6.98 1.85
C GLY A 197 -8.19 -6.94 0.34
N TYR A 198 -7.70 -5.87 -0.26
CA TYR A 198 -7.83 -5.60 -1.68
C TYR A 198 -6.65 -4.77 -2.18
N ARG A 199 -6.40 -4.82 -3.49
CA ARG A 199 -5.39 -3.99 -4.13
C ARG A 199 -5.94 -2.60 -4.35
N LEU A 200 -5.19 -1.57 -3.96
CA LEU A 200 -5.55 -0.19 -4.26
C LEU A 200 -5.18 0.14 -5.71
N ALA A 201 -6.11 0.73 -6.45
CA ALA A 201 -5.91 1.12 -7.85
C ALA A 201 -5.91 2.64 -7.98
N GLY A 202 -5.35 3.16 -9.09
CA GLY A 202 -5.41 4.58 -9.41
C GLY A 202 -4.31 5.45 -8.80
N ILE A 203 -3.44 4.88 -7.96
CA ILE A 203 -2.26 5.57 -7.42
C ILE A 203 -1.28 5.89 -8.55
N VAL A 204 -0.92 7.17 -8.69
CA VAL A 204 -0.02 7.66 -9.73
C VAL A 204 1.37 8.03 -9.20
N SER A 205 1.51 8.09 -7.88
CA SER A 205 2.76 8.35 -7.18
C SER A 205 3.82 7.31 -7.51
N VAL A 206 5.08 7.76 -7.61
CA VAL A 206 6.21 6.92 -8.01
C VAL A 206 7.03 6.43 -6.83
N THR A 207 6.99 7.12 -5.70
CA THR A 207 7.61 6.69 -4.45
C THR A 207 6.56 6.10 -3.50
N THR A 208 6.97 5.18 -2.62
CA THR A 208 6.07 4.57 -1.64
C THR A 208 5.53 5.59 -0.64
N GLU A 209 6.34 6.56 -0.22
CA GLU A 209 5.94 7.62 0.72
C GLU A 209 4.79 8.48 0.15
N GLU A 210 4.96 9.00 -1.07
CA GLU A 210 3.92 9.79 -1.77
C GLU A 210 2.67 8.94 -2.03
N ALA A 211 2.84 7.66 -2.39
CA ALA A 211 1.73 6.76 -2.64
C ALA A 211 0.87 6.52 -1.39
N ILE A 212 1.51 6.36 -0.23
CA ILE A 212 0.80 6.21 1.05
C ILE A 212 0.09 7.52 1.41
N GLU A 213 0.70 8.68 1.18
CA GLU A 213 0.06 9.97 1.40
C GLU A 213 -1.18 10.13 0.50
N GLU A 214 -1.07 9.81 -0.79
CA GLU A 214 -2.18 9.80 -1.75
C GLU A 214 -3.31 8.85 -1.32
N ALA A 215 -2.97 7.65 -0.86
CA ALA A 215 -3.94 6.70 -0.32
C ALA A 215 -4.63 7.23 0.94
N THR A 216 -3.87 7.92 1.80
CA THR A 216 -4.38 8.52 3.03
C THR A 216 -5.35 9.66 2.70
N GLU A 217 -4.99 10.57 1.80
CA GLU A 217 -5.88 11.64 1.32
C GLU A 217 -7.15 11.09 0.66
N ALA A 218 -7.04 10.05 -0.15
CA ALA A 218 -8.19 9.39 -0.79
C ALA A 218 -9.16 8.82 0.24
N SER A 219 -8.64 8.25 1.33
CA SER A 219 -9.47 7.71 2.43
C SER A 219 -10.21 8.78 3.23
N TYR A 220 -9.68 10.01 3.30
CA TYR A 220 -10.39 11.13 3.92
C TYR A 220 -11.48 11.74 3.02
N LEU A 221 -11.31 11.68 1.70
CA LEU A 221 -12.24 12.27 0.74
C LEU A 221 -13.43 11.38 0.42
N SER A 222 -13.29 10.07 0.61
CA SER A 222 -14.39 9.10 0.49
C SER A 222 -14.67 8.55 1.88
N PRO A 223 -15.83 8.81 2.51
CA PRO A 223 -16.25 8.02 3.67
C PRO A 223 -16.41 6.59 3.15
N LEU A 224 -15.38 5.83 3.45
CA LEU A 224 -15.05 4.56 2.84
C LEU A 224 -15.95 3.48 3.43
#